data_AF-H2J728-F1
#
_entry.id   AF-H2J728-F1
#
_cell.length_a   1.000
_cell.length_b   1.000
_cell.length_c   1.000
_cell.angle_alpha   90.00
_cell.angle_beta   90.00
_cell.angle_gamma   90.00
#
_symmetry.space_group_name_H-M   'P 1'
#
loop_
_entity.id
_entity.type
_entity.pdbx_description
1 polymer ?
#
loop_
_entity_poly.entity_id
_entity_poly.type
_entity_poly.pdbx_seq_one_letter_code
_entity_poly.pdbx_strand_id
1 'polypeptide(L)'
;MKLELKYSLAILGIFAIFFVAFFIISWDLFSNNLRTEILDSFLYSLKIERYSIKDISKITEDYFIEEFTKENSGYYYVIDEKGYAILHTDPTKVGIHIVKDAKLDDLWKYMRENDAGTYEYIFEGEKRYVSFVKITSEGKTYYLAHAITYGELFADLIKTRYYILNIFIIFMVIFFIISYYLGKWLTLAIKKQVKSIEEFSANVASFIAENSAAAAEMESVTKNTQKNINELDELIQNFASAIEEGRSELNSILNNVKSFFLNIQDMTQMTMKIADFINNLSDLNYKIKDISETVSILSINSSIETSKEEIDREGISRIADMINELAYDAKKTSRESEKVLKNIESSITSSVLLSEKTLKELSNVENSLDSIDQVVESFVNNIDTLSSFSNSTKTLIKGVLDGIKQTFEALEEIKNNIDELVNMAKKIE
;
A
#
# COMPACT_ATOMS: atom_id res chain seq x y z
N MET A 1 40.45 8.88 2.59
CA MET A 1 40.87 7.84 1.62
C MET A 1 39.66 7.51 0.76
N LYS A 2 39.75 7.55 -0.58
CA LYS A 2 38.59 7.23 -1.44
C LYS A 2 38.05 5.85 -1.06
N LEU A 3 36.73 5.68 -0.96
CA LEU A 3 36.06 4.42 -0.58
C LEU A 3 36.59 3.23 -1.40
N GLU A 4 36.85 3.48 -2.68
CA GLU A 4 37.47 2.57 -3.66
C GLU A 4 38.80 1.99 -3.16
N LEU A 5 39.65 2.83 -2.56
CA LEU A 5 40.94 2.43 -2.03
C LEU A 5 40.79 1.63 -0.72
N LYS A 6 39.74 1.90 0.08
CA LYS A 6 39.47 1.20 1.35
C LYS A 6 39.03 -0.23 1.11
N TYR A 7 38.08 -0.44 0.20
CA TYR A 7 37.68 -1.79 -0.19
C TYR A 7 38.80 -2.53 -0.90
N SER A 8 39.54 -1.86 -1.79
CA SER A 8 40.70 -2.45 -2.46
C SER A 8 41.77 -2.94 -1.47
N LEU A 9 42.12 -2.12 -0.46
CA LEU A 9 43.09 -2.48 0.57
C LEU A 9 42.60 -3.59 1.50
N ALA A 10 41.30 -3.61 1.85
CA ALA A 10 40.73 -4.67 2.67
C ALA A 10 40.75 -6.03 1.93
N ILE A 11 40.32 -6.04 0.66
CA ILE A 11 40.35 -7.23 -0.20
C ILE A 11 41.80 -7.71 -0.37
N LEU A 12 42.72 -6.79 -0.67
CA LEU A 12 44.14 -7.10 -0.80
C LEU A 12 44.72 -7.70 0.48
N GLY A 13 44.38 -7.15 1.64
CA GLY A 13 44.84 -7.65 2.93
C GLY A 13 44.42 -9.10 3.18
N ILE A 14 43.16 -9.44 2.89
CA ILE A 14 42.65 -10.82 3.05
C ILE A 14 43.39 -11.77 2.09
N PHE A 15 43.44 -11.44 0.80
CA PHE A 15 44.13 -12.29 -0.18
C PHE A 15 45.62 -12.44 0.11
N ALA A 16 46.29 -11.36 0.52
CA ALA A 16 47.71 -11.39 0.86
C ALA A 16 47.98 -12.29 2.07
N ILE A 17 47.17 -12.21 3.14
CA ILE A 17 47.35 -13.06 4.33
C ILE A 17 47.17 -14.54 3.97
N PHE A 18 46.08 -14.89 3.27
CA PHE A 18 45.83 -16.27 2.85
C PHE A 18 46.93 -16.80 1.92
N PHE A 19 47.36 -16.00 0.95
CA PHE A 19 48.34 -16.42 -0.03
C PHE A 19 49.75 -16.56 0.56
N VAL A 20 50.16 -15.63 1.45
CA VAL A 20 51.42 -15.73 2.19
C VAL A 20 51.43 -16.98 3.08
N ALA A 21 50.35 -17.21 3.83
CA ALA A 21 50.24 -18.39 4.69
C ALA A 21 50.32 -19.69 3.88
N PHE A 22 49.56 -19.78 2.78
CA PHE A 22 49.59 -20.91 1.86
C PHE A 22 51.00 -21.16 1.29
N PHE A 23 51.69 -20.10 0.88
CA PHE A 23 53.03 -20.18 0.33
C PHE A 23 54.06 -20.69 1.34
N ILE A 24 54.06 -20.14 2.56
CA ILE A 24 54.97 -20.55 3.63
C ILE A 24 54.78 -22.04 3.94
N ILE A 25 53.54 -22.48 4.13
CA ILE A 25 53.22 -23.87 4.43
C ILE A 25 53.62 -24.80 3.27
N SER A 26 53.30 -24.41 2.04
CA SER A 26 53.61 -25.22 0.86
C SER A 26 55.12 -25.35 0.61
N TRP A 27 55.88 -24.27 0.81
CA TRP A 27 57.33 -24.28 0.66
C TRP A 27 58.01 -25.15 1.72
N ASP A 28 57.56 -25.06 2.97
CA ASP A 28 58.10 -25.90 4.04
C ASP A 28 57.90 -27.40 3.73
N LEU A 29 56.67 -27.80 3.38
CA LEU A 29 56.36 -29.18 2.98
C LEU A 29 57.20 -29.65 1.77
N PHE A 30 57.27 -28.83 0.73
CA PHE A 30 58.00 -29.17 -0.49
C PHE A 30 59.51 -29.31 -0.23
N SER A 31 60.11 -28.33 0.47
CA SER A 31 61.55 -28.31 0.71
C SER A 31 62.02 -29.41 1.66
N ASN A 32 61.20 -29.79 2.64
CA ASN A 32 61.50 -30.90 3.56
C ASN A 32 61.46 -32.25 2.83
N ASN A 33 60.47 -32.48 1.97
CA ASN A 33 60.41 -33.69 1.15
C ASN A 33 61.60 -33.79 0.19
N LEU A 34 61.89 -32.73 -0.56
CA LEU A 34 62.99 -32.74 -1.53
C LEU A 34 64.36 -32.88 -0.84
N ARG A 35 64.54 -32.27 0.33
CA ARG A 35 65.77 -32.45 1.13
C ARG A 35 65.99 -33.92 1.48
N THR A 36 64.93 -34.61 1.88
CA THR A 36 64.99 -36.03 2.24
C THR A 36 65.38 -36.86 1.01
N GLU A 37 64.73 -36.65 -0.14
CA GLU A 37 65.07 -37.34 -1.39
C GLU A 37 66.51 -37.09 -1.85
N ILE A 38 67.00 -35.85 -1.75
CA ILE A 38 68.39 -35.50 -2.10
C ILE A 38 69.37 -36.25 -1.19
N LEU A 39 69.12 -36.28 0.12
CA LEU A 39 69.98 -36.99 1.08
C LEU A 39 69.96 -38.51 0.87
N ASP A 40 68.79 -39.08 0.57
CA ASP A 40 68.66 -40.51 0.26
C ASP A 40 69.39 -40.86 -1.04
N SER A 41 69.25 -40.03 -2.08
CA SER A 41 69.97 -40.19 -3.35
C SER A 41 71.48 -40.06 -3.16
N PHE A 42 71.92 -39.12 -2.31
CA PHE A 42 73.34 -38.90 -1.97
C PHE A 42 73.95 -40.07 -1.19
N LEU A 43 73.17 -40.74 -0.34
CA LEU A 43 73.62 -41.99 0.28
C LEU A 43 73.63 -43.14 -0.70
N TYR A 44 72.66 -43.17 -1.61
CA TYR A 44 72.50 -44.25 -2.57
C TYR A 44 73.63 -44.25 -3.62
N SER A 45 74.07 -43.08 -4.11
CA SER A 45 75.23 -42.96 -5.01
C SER A 45 76.48 -43.58 -4.37
N LEU A 46 76.77 -43.22 -3.11
CA LEU A 46 77.92 -43.78 -2.40
C LEU A 46 77.80 -45.29 -2.17
N LYS A 47 76.59 -45.82 -1.93
CA LYS A 47 76.35 -47.26 -1.83
C LYS A 47 76.64 -47.99 -3.15
N ILE A 48 76.41 -47.35 -4.29
CA ILE A 48 76.76 -47.89 -5.61
C ILE A 48 78.30 -47.91 -5.77
N GLU A 49 78.96 -46.78 -5.50
CA GLU A 49 80.41 -46.67 -5.62
C GLU A 49 81.18 -47.62 -4.69
N ARG A 50 80.62 -47.95 -3.53
CA ARG A 50 81.13 -48.99 -2.62
C ARG A 50 81.39 -50.32 -3.33
N TYR A 51 80.62 -50.68 -4.36
CA TYR A 51 80.85 -51.92 -5.11
C TYR A 51 82.16 -51.91 -5.90
N SER A 52 82.59 -50.74 -6.40
CA SER A 52 83.87 -50.56 -7.08
C SER A 52 85.07 -50.66 -6.14
N ILE A 53 84.86 -50.45 -4.83
CA ILE A 53 85.89 -50.48 -3.77
C ILE A 53 85.67 -51.61 -2.75
N LYS A 54 85.16 -52.77 -3.20
CA LYS A 54 84.86 -53.87 -2.27
C LYS A 54 86.12 -54.41 -1.55
N ASP A 55 87.29 -54.27 -2.17
CA ASP A 55 88.57 -54.65 -1.59
C ASP A 55 89.56 -53.48 -1.61
N ILE A 56 89.58 -52.72 -0.51
CA ILE A 56 90.38 -51.50 -0.34
C ILE A 56 91.90 -51.79 -0.45
N SER A 57 92.34 -53.00 -0.13
CA SER A 57 93.76 -53.39 -0.16
C SER A 57 94.38 -53.36 -1.58
N LYS A 58 93.54 -53.41 -2.62
CA LYS A 58 93.95 -53.47 -4.03
C LYS A 58 93.87 -52.13 -4.75
N ILE A 59 93.44 -51.08 -4.05
CA ILE A 59 93.23 -49.76 -4.65
C ILE A 59 94.45 -48.90 -4.42
N THR A 60 95.00 -48.38 -5.52
CA THR A 60 96.05 -47.37 -5.49
C THR A 60 95.44 -45.99 -5.30
N GLU A 61 96.21 -45.08 -4.73
CA GLU A 61 95.82 -43.67 -4.54
C GLU A 61 95.45 -43.01 -5.89
N ASP A 62 96.25 -43.26 -6.94
CA ASP A 62 96.00 -42.74 -8.29
C ASP A 62 94.63 -43.20 -8.86
N TYR A 63 94.28 -44.48 -8.66
CA TYR A 63 93.00 -45.02 -9.11
C TYR A 63 91.82 -44.42 -8.33
N PHE A 64 92.00 -44.23 -7.01
CA PHE A 64 90.97 -43.62 -6.16
C PHE A 64 90.70 -42.16 -6.57
N ILE A 65 91.75 -41.38 -6.86
CA ILE A 65 91.58 -40.00 -7.32
C ILE A 65 90.90 -39.96 -8.69
N GLU A 66 91.34 -40.79 -9.64
CA GLU A 66 90.75 -40.79 -11.00
C GLU A 66 89.27 -41.19 -10.99
N GLU A 67 88.87 -42.16 -10.17
CA GLU A 67 87.49 -42.64 -10.13
C GLU A 67 86.56 -41.67 -9.38
N PHE A 68 87.02 -41.11 -8.26
CA PHE A 68 86.18 -40.31 -7.34
C PHE A 68 86.25 -38.80 -7.55
N THR A 69 87.07 -38.33 -8.50
CA THR A 69 87.10 -36.90 -8.89
C THR A 69 86.24 -36.62 -10.13
N LYS A 70 85.70 -37.65 -10.80
CA LYS A 70 84.91 -37.52 -12.05
C LYS A 70 83.63 -36.70 -11.91
N GLU A 71 82.97 -36.74 -10.76
CA GLU A 71 81.67 -36.06 -10.58
C GLU A 71 81.78 -34.57 -10.23
N ASN A 72 83.00 -34.02 -10.06
CA ASN A 72 83.23 -32.60 -9.79
C ASN A 72 82.37 -32.02 -8.63
N SER A 73 81.99 -32.86 -7.65
CA SER A 73 81.22 -32.42 -6.49
C SER A 73 81.73 -33.07 -5.20
N GLY A 74 82.04 -32.23 -4.21
CA GLY A 74 82.61 -32.70 -2.95
C GLY A 74 83.98 -33.39 -3.10
N TYR A 75 84.31 -34.20 -2.10
CA TYR A 75 85.55 -34.97 -2.04
C TYR A 75 85.30 -36.29 -1.31
N TYR A 76 86.07 -37.31 -1.68
CA TYR A 76 85.91 -38.65 -1.14
C TYR A 76 87.13 -39.03 -0.31
N TYR A 77 86.89 -39.85 0.71
CA TYR A 77 87.95 -40.37 1.54
C TYR A 77 87.58 -41.71 2.16
N VAL A 78 88.61 -42.47 2.50
CA VAL A 78 88.50 -43.73 3.22
C VAL A 78 89.26 -43.61 4.52
N ILE A 79 88.58 -43.83 5.64
CA ILE A 79 89.20 -43.88 6.97
C ILE A 79 89.24 -45.28 7.53
N ASP A 80 90.29 -45.60 8.28
CA ASP A 80 90.42 -46.86 9.01
C ASP A 80 89.63 -46.85 10.34
N GLU A 81 89.62 -47.99 11.04
CA GLU A 81 88.98 -48.15 12.35
C GLU A 81 89.50 -47.21 13.46
N LYS A 82 90.64 -46.55 13.24
CA LYS A 82 91.26 -45.60 14.17
C LYS A 82 91.02 -44.15 13.78
N GLY A 83 90.45 -43.88 12.59
CA GLY A 83 90.14 -42.55 12.10
C GLY A 83 91.26 -41.88 11.28
N TYR A 84 92.24 -42.64 10.81
CA TYR A 84 93.26 -42.17 9.87
C TYR A 84 92.78 -42.27 8.43
N ALA A 85 93.02 -41.23 7.64
CA ALA A 85 92.77 -41.24 6.21
C ALA A 85 93.75 -42.19 5.50
N ILE A 86 93.22 -43.23 4.88
CA ILE A 86 94.01 -44.18 4.09
C ILE A 86 93.98 -43.82 2.60
N LEU A 87 92.84 -43.32 2.12
CA LEU A 87 92.68 -42.79 0.76
C LEU A 87 91.92 -41.47 0.85
N HIS A 88 92.27 -40.50 0.00
CA HIS A 88 91.61 -39.20 -0.05
C HIS A 88 91.77 -38.63 -1.46
N THR A 89 90.75 -37.94 -1.99
CA THR A 89 90.85 -37.32 -3.33
C THR A 89 91.81 -36.12 -3.39
N ASP A 90 92.09 -35.51 -2.24
CA ASP A 90 93.24 -34.63 -1.99
C ASP A 90 94.40 -35.42 -1.34
N PRO A 91 95.49 -35.71 -2.08
CA PRO A 91 96.65 -36.47 -1.59
C PRO A 91 97.29 -35.89 -0.31
N THR A 92 97.18 -34.57 -0.10
CA THR A 92 97.80 -33.91 1.06
C THR A 92 97.16 -34.31 2.38
N LYS A 93 96.00 -34.98 2.34
CA LYS A 93 95.22 -35.39 3.51
C LYS A 93 95.40 -36.87 3.88
N VAL A 94 96.12 -37.65 3.09
CA VAL A 94 96.40 -39.06 3.38
C VAL A 94 97.35 -39.17 4.58
N GLY A 95 97.04 -40.08 5.52
CA GLY A 95 97.79 -40.28 6.76
C GLY A 95 97.44 -39.32 7.91
N ILE A 96 96.57 -38.34 7.67
CA ILE A 96 96.06 -37.41 8.70
C ILE A 96 94.96 -38.07 9.52
N HIS A 97 94.89 -37.75 10.82
CA HIS A 97 93.82 -38.24 11.70
C HIS A 97 92.59 -37.34 11.56
N ILE A 98 91.79 -37.57 10.50
CA ILE A 98 90.65 -36.72 10.11
C ILE A 98 89.75 -36.40 11.30
N VAL A 99 89.43 -37.37 12.15
CA VAL A 99 88.51 -37.15 13.28
C VAL A 99 89.03 -36.14 14.30
N LYS A 100 90.31 -36.22 14.66
CA LYS A 100 90.92 -35.43 15.74
C LYS A 100 91.37 -34.07 15.25
N ASP A 101 91.91 -34.03 14.03
CA ASP A 101 92.42 -32.80 13.42
C ASP A 101 91.30 -31.90 12.91
N ALA A 102 90.21 -32.49 12.40
CA ALA A 102 89.01 -31.76 11.98
C ALA A 102 88.01 -31.51 13.13
N LYS A 103 88.26 -32.04 14.34
CA LYS A 103 87.35 -31.98 15.51
C LYS A 103 85.94 -32.48 15.20
N LEU A 104 85.85 -33.65 14.57
CA LEU A 104 84.60 -34.28 14.11
C LEU A 104 84.23 -35.51 14.94
N ASP A 105 84.32 -35.38 16.27
CA ASP A 105 84.09 -36.49 17.21
C ASP A 105 82.68 -37.08 17.12
N ASP A 106 81.67 -36.22 16.94
CA ASP A 106 80.26 -36.63 16.84
C ASP A 106 79.97 -37.37 15.54
N LEU A 107 80.52 -36.90 14.41
CA LEU A 107 80.45 -37.60 13.13
C LEU A 107 81.11 -38.97 13.25
N TRP A 108 82.30 -39.04 13.86
CA TRP A 108 83.01 -40.30 14.02
C TRP A 108 82.24 -41.29 14.90
N LYS A 109 81.60 -40.81 15.98
CA LYS A 109 80.71 -41.63 16.79
C LYS A 109 79.55 -42.18 15.96
N TYR A 110 78.88 -41.33 15.20
CA TYR A 110 77.76 -41.72 14.33
C TYR A 110 78.18 -42.76 13.27
N MET A 111 79.36 -42.60 12.69
CA MET A 111 79.92 -43.55 11.72
C MET A 111 80.23 -44.93 12.33
N ARG A 112 80.63 -45.00 13.60
CA ARG A 112 80.87 -46.28 14.27
C ARG A 112 79.60 -47.01 14.66
N GLU A 113 78.54 -46.27 14.96
CA GLU A 113 77.25 -46.81 15.42
C GLU A 113 76.35 -47.29 14.27
N ASN A 114 76.63 -46.88 13.02
CA ASN A 114 75.81 -47.22 11.86
C ASN A 114 76.66 -47.82 10.72
N ASP A 115 76.09 -48.73 9.93
CA ASP A 115 76.80 -49.32 8.79
C ASP A 115 76.80 -48.42 7.54
N ALA A 116 75.84 -47.50 7.45
CA ALA A 116 75.78 -46.44 6.45
C ALA A 116 74.85 -45.31 6.92
N GLY A 117 75.07 -44.10 6.43
CA GLY A 117 74.18 -42.98 6.73
C GLY A 117 74.65 -41.66 6.13
N THR A 118 73.81 -40.64 6.23
CA THR A 118 74.19 -39.25 6.01
C THR A 118 74.30 -38.53 7.34
N TYR A 119 75.20 -37.56 7.42
CA TYR A 119 75.40 -36.74 8.61
C TYR A 119 75.74 -35.31 8.22
N GLU A 120 75.21 -34.36 8.99
CA GLU A 120 75.47 -32.94 8.84
C GLU A 120 76.54 -32.50 9.83
N TYR A 121 77.56 -31.77 9.36
CA TYR A 121 78.62 -31.25 10.21
C TYR A 121 79.14 -29.91 9.71
N ILE A 122 79.89 -29.20 10.55
CA ILE A 122 80.55 -27.94 10.19
C ILE A 122 82.05 -28.18 10.15
N PHE A 123 82.68 -27.82 9.05
CA PHE A 123 84.12 -27.91 8.88
C PHE A 123 84.62 -26.60 8.26
N GLU A 124 85.64 -26.00 8.89
CA GLU A 124 86.21 -24.70 8.49
C GLU A 124 85.18 -23.56 8.35
N GLY A 125 84.11 -23.60 9.16
CA GLY A 125 83.04 -22.61 9.14
C GLY A 125 81.97 -22.83 8.06
N GLU A 126 82.12 -23.87 7.23
CA GLU A 126 81.15 -24.23 6.20
C GLU A 126 80.31 -25.44 6.61
N LYS A 127 79.00 -25.37 6.36
CA LYS A 127 78.07 -26.48 6.57
C LYS A 127 78.22 -27.52 5.47
N ARG A 128 78.53 -28.76 5.85
CA ARG A 128 78.78 -29.90 4.96
C ARG A 128 77.89 -31.08 5.32
N TYR A 129 77.67 -31.92 4.33
CA TYR A 129 77.06 -33.23 4.50
C TYR A 129 78.07 -34.28 4.13
N VAL A 130 78.07 -35.38 4.87
CA VAL A 130 78.84 -36.58 4.52
C VAL A 130 77.88 -37.73 4.42
N SER A 131 77.95 -38.47 3.32
CA SER A 131 77.42 -39.82 3.24
C SER A 131 78.58 -40.78 3.52
N PHE A 132 78.30 -41.88 4.22
CA PHE A 132 79.31 -42.89 4.45
C PHE A 132 78.73 -44.29 4.37
N VAL A 133 79.60 -45.25 4.05
CA VAL A 133 79.32 -46.67 4.06
C VAL A 133 80.51 -47.43 4.63
N LYS A 134 80.23 -48.33 5.57
CA LYS A 134 81.22 -49.21 6.19
C LYS A 134 81.61 -50.33 5.24
N ILE A 135 82.90 -50.58 5.11
CA ILE A 135 83.50 -51.60 4.26
C ILE A 135 84.35 -52.51 5.15
N THR A 136 84.11 -53.82 5.07
CA THR A 136 84.95 -54.82 5.75
C THR A 136 85.81 -55.50 4.69
N SER A 137 87.12 -55.27 4.72
CA SER A 137 88.08 -55.99 3.88
C SER A 137 89.16 -56.62 4.74
N GLU A 138 89.50 -57.89 4.48
CA GLU A 138 90.55 -58.65 5.17
C GLU A 138 90.48 -58.60 6.71
N GLY A 139 89.27 -58.61 7.28
CA GLY A 139 89.04 -58.56 8.73
C GLY A 139 89.20 -57.18 9.39
N LYS A 140 89.51 -56.14 8.62
CA LYS A 140 89.56 -54.74 9.07
C LYS A 140 88.34 -53.97 8.61
N THR A 141 87.95 -52.98 9.42
CA THR A 141 86.84 -52.07 9.10
C THR A 141 87.39 -50.76 8.55
N TYR A 142 86.80 -50.33 7.45
CA TYR A 142 87.04 -49.05 6.80
C TYR A 142 85.71 -48.34 6.56
N TYR A 143 85.76 -47.02 6.41
CA TYR A 143 84.60 -46.22 6.04
C TYR A 143 84.92 -45.43 4.79
N LEU A 144 84.21 -45.73 3.71
CA LEU A 144 84.18 -44.87 2.53
C LEU A 144 83.19 -43.75 2.83
N ALA A 145 83.64 -42.51 2.63
CA ALA A 145 82.86 -41.32 2.89
C ALA A 145 82.97 -40.34 1.72
N HIS A 146 81.85 -39.72 1.38
CA HIS A 146 81.74 -38.63 0.42
C HIS A 146 81.27 -37.40 1.16
N ALA A 147 82.09 -36.36 1.18
CA ALA A 147 81.76 -35.09 1.82
C ALA A 147 81.51 -34.01 0.77
N ILE A 148 80.40 -33.30 0.91
CA ILE A 148 79.96 -32.24 -0.01
C ILE A 148 79.47 -31.03 0.78
N THR A 149 79.60 -29.83 0.21
CA THR A 149 79.09 -28.61 0.85
C THR A 149 77.56 -28.51 0.74
N TYR A 150 76.90 -27.82 1.67
CA TYR A 150 75.45 -27.58 1.59
C TYR A 150 75.04 -26.85 0.31
N GLY A 151 75.85 -25.88 -0.12
CA GLY A 151 75.58 -25.09 -1.32
C GLY A 151 75.60 -25.92 -2.60
N GLU A 152 76.47 -26.92 -2.67
CA GLU A 152 76.58 -27.84 -3.80
C GLU A 152 75.51 -28.93 -3.75
N LEU A 153 75.36 -29.62 -2.62
CA LEU A 153 74.39 -30.72 -2.48
C LEU A 153 72.95 -30.28 -2.72
N PHE A 154 72.59 -29.08 -2.26
CA PHE A 154 71.25 -28.52 -2.40
C PHE A 154 71.15 -27.42 -3.46
N ALA A 155 72.12 -27.34 -4.40
CA ALA A 155 72.16 -26.29 -5.42
C ALA A 155 70.82 -26.16 -6.18
N ASP A 156 70.23 -27.28 -6.59
CA ASP A 156 68.98 -27.28 -7.35
C ASP A 156 67.74 -26.96 -6.48
N LEU A 157 67.75 -27.35 -5.19
CA LEU A 157 66.73 -26.92 -4.24
C LEU A 157 66.81 -25.40 -4.01
N ILE A 158 68.02 -24.83 -3.92
CA ILE A 158 68.25 -23.40 -3.79
C ILE A 158 67.79 -22.65 -5.05
N LYS A 159 68.12 -23.14 -6.26
CA LYS A 159 67.60 -22.58 -7.52
C LYS A 159 66.07 -22.63 -7.57
N THR A 160 65.46 -23.75 -7.20
CA THR A 160 64.00 -23.94 -7.16
C THR A 160 63.33 -22.94 -6.22
N ARG A 161 63.94 -22.66 -5.05
CA ARG A 161 63.49 -21.60 -4.13
C ARG A 161 63.41 -20.25 -4.84
N TYR A 162 64.45 -19.86 -5.57
CA TYR A 162 64.45 -18.59 -6.31
C TYR A 162 63.38 -18.55 -7.40
N TYR A 163 63.18 -19.63 -8.16
CA TYR A 163 62.09 -19.68 -9.14
C TYR A 163 60.71 -19.51 -8.50
N ILE A 164 60.45 -20.22 -7.40
CA ILE A 164 59.18 -20.15 -6.67
C ILE A 164 58.97 -18.77 -6.04
N LEU A 165 60.01 -18.13 -5.51
CA LEU A 165 59.94 -16.74 -5.01
C LEU A 165 59.61 -15.73 -6.11
N ASN A 166 60.18 -15.89 -7.32
CA ASN A 166 59.83 -15.03 -8.45
C ASN A 166 58.36 -15.19 -8.86
N ILE A 167 57.87 -16.42 -8.92
CA ILE A 167 56.44 -16.71 -9.19
C ILE A 167 55.55 -16.07 -8.12
N PHE A 168 55.92 -16.19 -6.85
CA PHE A 168 55.19 -15.57 -5.74
C PHE A 168 55.06 -14.04 -5.90
N ILE A 169 56.15 -13.36 -6.27
CA ILE A 169 56.14 -11.91 -6.52
C ILE A 169 55.18 -11.56 -7.66
N ILE A 170 55.20 -12.33 -8.76
CA ILE A 170 54.28 -12.12 -9.89
C ILE A 170 52.82 -12.26 -9.44
N PHE A 171 52.50 -13.31 -8.66
CA PHE A 171 51.14 -13.48 -8.13
C PHE A 171 50.72 -12.34 -7.19
N MET A 172 51.62 -11.83 -6.36
CA MET A 172 51.32 -10.67 -5.51
C MET A 172 50.96 -9.43 -6.32
N VAL A 173 51.66 -9.18 -7.42
CA VAL A 173 51.33 -8.07 -8.35
C VAL A 173 49.97 -8.30 -9.00
N ILE A 174 49.67 -9.52 -9.45
CA ILE A 174 48.36 -9.86 -10.04
C ILE A 174 47.24 -9.67 -9.01
N PHE A 175 47.41 -10.14 -7.77
CA PHE A 175 46.42 -9.95 -6.70
C PHE A 175 46.21 -8.48 -6.38
N PHE A 176 47.26 -7.66 -6.40
CA PHE A 176 47.14 -6.22 -6.25
C PHE A 176 46.25 -5.60 -7.33
N ILE A 177 46.49 -5.95 -8.59
CA ILE A 177 45.71 -5.47 -9.73
C ILE A 177 44.24 -5.93 -9.62
N ILE A 178 44.00 -7.21 -9.34
CA ILE A 178 42.65 -7.76 -9.16
C ILE A 178 41.94 -7.06 -8.01
N SER A 179 42.60 -6.90 -6.86
CA SER A 179 42.03 -6.22 -5.68
C SER A 179 41.67 -4.77 -5.96
N TYR A 180 42.47 -4.07 -6.78
CA TYR A 180 42.16 -2.72 -7.25
C TYR A 180 40.91 -2.67 -8.12
N TYR A 181 40.83 -3.51 -9.15
CA TYR A 181 39.65 -3.56 -10.02
C TYR A 181 38.39 -4.00 -9.29
N LEU A 182 38.50 -5.00 -8.40
CA LEU A 182 37.37 -5.50 -7.61
C LEU A 182 36.85 -4.44 -6.64
N GLY A 183 37.73 -3.70 -5.96
CA GLY A 183 37.35 -2.59 -5.09
C GLY A 183 36.65 -1.46 -5.84
N LYS A 184 37.15 -1.11 -7.04
CA LYS A 184 36.51 -0.11 -7.91
C LYS A 184 35.14 -0.57 -8.40
N TRP A 185 35.03 -1.82 -8.86
CA TRP A 185 33.77 -2.41 -9.33
C TRP A 185 32.70 -2.42 -8.22
N LEU A 186 33.06 -2.86 -7.01
CA LEU A 186 32.16 -2.91 -5.87
C LEU A 186 31.66 -1.51 -5.48
N THR A 187 32.56 -0.53 -5.44
CA THR A 187 32.20 0.85 -5.08
C THR A 187 31.26 1.50 -6.11
N LEU A 188 31.48 1.26 -7.41
CA LEU A 188 30.60 1.76 -8.46
C LEU A 188 29.20 1.14 -8.39
N ALA A 189 29.12 -0.17 -8.12
CA ALA A 189 27.84 -0.86 -7.95
C ALA A 189 27.03 -0.29 -6.77
N ILE A 190 27.70 -0.05 -5.63
CA ILE A 190 27.10 0.56 -4.44
C ILE A 190 26.61 1.99 -4.74
N LYS A 191 27.45 2.85 -5.33
CA LYS A 191 27.08 4.23 -5.68
C LYS A 191 25.84 4.30 -6.58
N LYS A 192 25.73 3.37 -7.55
CA LYS A 192 24.54 3.29 -8.41
C LYS A 192 23.28 2.98 -7.60
N GLN A 193 23.35 2.04 -6.66
CA GLN A 193 22.21 1.71 -5.79
C GLN A 193 21.82 2.88 -4.88
N VAL A 194 22.79 3.58 -4.29
CA VAL A 194 22.54 4.78 -3.46
C VAL A 194 21.81 5.85 -4.27
N LYS A 195 22.28 6.15 -5.49
CA LYS A 195 21.59 7.11 -6.38
C LYS A 195 20.15 6.70 -6.71
N SER A 196 19.92 5.41 -6.96
CA SER A 196 18.55 4.91 -7.18
C SER A 196 17.67 5.04 -5.93
N ILE A 197 18.22 4.89 -4.72
CA ILE A 197 17.50 5.13 -3.47
C ILE A 197 17.17 6.62 -3.31
N GLU A 198 18.09 7.52 -3.65
CA GLU A 198 17.84 8.98 -3.62
C GLU A 198 16.74 9.40 -4.60
N GLU A 199 16.80 8.90 -5.84
CA GLU A 199 15.76 9.16 -6.85
C GLU A 199 14.40 8.59 -6.42
N PHE A 200 14.38 7.37 -5.87
CA PHE A 200 13.18 6.77 -5.30
C PHE A 200 12.62 7.60 -4.14
N SER A 201 13.47 8.03 -3.21
CA SER A 201 13.08 8.88 -2.07
C SER A 201 12.47 10.21 -2.53
N ALA A 202 13.07 10.86 -3.54
CA ALA A 202 12.52 12.09 -4.10
C ALA A 202 11.13 11.87 -4.72
N ASN A 203 10.93 10.77 -5.44
CA ASN A 203 9.61 10.40 -5.99
C ASN A 203 8.58 10.15 -4.88
N VAL A 204 8.96 9.43 -3.82
CA VAL A 204 8.06 9.19 -2.68
C VAL A 204 7.73 10.48 -1.93
N ALA A 205 8.68 11.41 -1.80
CA ALA A 205 8.42 12.73 -1.22
C ALA A 205 7.38 13.53 -2.03
N SER A 206 7.46 13.50 -3.37
CA SER A 206 6.44 14.11 -4.24
C SER A 206 5.08 13.44 -4.06
N PHE A 207 5.04 12.10 -4.03
CA PHE A 207 3.83 11.33 -3.79
C PHE A 207 3.18 11.65 -2.43
N ILE A 208 3.99 11.82 -1.38
CA ILE A 208 3.51 12.24 -0.05
C ILE A 208 2.90 13.64 -0.12
N ALA A 209 3.58 14.59 -0.78
CA ALA A 209 3.09 15.96 -0.89
C ALA A 209 1.76 16.04 -1.67
N GLU A 210 1.65 15.35 -2.79
CA GLU A 210 0.43 15.28 -3.61
C GLU A 210 -0.73 14.66 -2.83
N ASN A 211 -0.52 13.51 -2.18
CA ASN A 211 -1.58 12.89 -1.38
C ASN A 211 -1.95 13.69 -0.13
N SER A 212 -0.99 14.37 0.50
CA SER A 212 -1.28 15.27 1.62
C SER A 212 -2.16 16.44 1.19
N ALA A 213 -1.89 17.01 0.01
CA ALA A 213 -2.71 18.07 -0.57
C ALA A 213 -4.12 17.57 -0.90
N ALA A 214 -4.23 16.39 -1.52
CA ALA A 214 -5.53 15.76 -1.80
C ALA A 214 -6.32 15.46 -0.51
N ALA A 215 -5.66 14.96 0.54
CA ALA A 215 -6.27 14.72 1.84
C ALA A 215 -6.77 16.01 2.51
N ALA A 216 -5.99 17.10 2.42
CA ALA A 216 -6.41 18.41 2.93
C ALA A 216 -7.59 19.01 2.12
N GLU A 217 -7.61 18.82 0.81
CA GLU A 217 -8.75 19.21 -0.03
C GLU A 217 -10.00 18.42 0.34
N MET A 218 -9.87 17.10 0.52
CA MET A 218 -10.95 16.25 1.01
C MET A 218 -11.46 16.70 2.39
N GLU A 219 -10.58 17.11 3.30
CA GLU A 219 -10.98 17.65 4.61
C GLU A 219 -11.84 18.92 4.45
N SER A 220 -11.43 19.83 3.57
CA SER A 220 -12.19 21.05 3.25
C SER A 220 -13.57 20.73 2.66
N VAL A 221 -13.63 19.82 1.67
CA VAL A 221 -14.90 19.36 1.08
C VAL A 221 -15.79 18.73 2.13
N THR A 222 -15.22 17.91 3.01
CA THR A 222 -15.95 17.22 4.08
C THR A 222 -16.52 18.22 5.09
N LYS A 223 -15.76 19.24 5.47
CA LYS A 223 -16.22 20.33 6.33
C LYS A 223 -17.35 21.13 5.71
N ASN A 224 -17.25 21.46 4.43
CA ASN A 224 -18.34 22.14 3.70
C ASN A 224 -19.58 21.26 3.60
N THR A 225 -19.41 19.96 3.36
CA THR A 225 -20.52 19.00 3.32
C THR A 225 -21.19 18.91 4.69
N GLN A 226 -20.42 18.89 5.79
CA GLN A 226 -20.96 18.91 7.15
C GLN A 226 -21.79 20.17 7.43
N LYS A 227 -21.32 21.35 6.96
CA LYS A 227 -22.09 22.59 7.06
C LYS A 227 -23.41 22.49 6.30
N ASN A 228 -23.37 22.02 5.06
CA ASN A 228 -24.57 21.86 4.22
C ASN A 228 -25.56 20.86 4.83
N ILE A 229 -25.08 19.82 5.52
CA ILE A 229 -25.95 18.86 6.22
C ILE A 229 -26.61 19.48 7.45
N ASN A 230 -25.91 20.34 8.19
CA ASN A 230 -26.54 21.07 9.29
C ASN A 230 -27.60 22.06 8.78
N GLU A 231 -27.34 22.74 7.66
CA GLU A 231 -28.33 23.59 6.99
C GLU A 231 -29.53 22.76 6.47
N LEU A 232 -29.28 21.55 5.96
CA LEU A 232 -30.33 20.63 5.56
C LEU A 232 -31.21 20.21 6.74
N ASP A 233 -30.64 19.95 7.92
CA ASP A 233 -31.43 19.64 9.11
C ASP A 233 -32.36 20.80 9.50
N GLU A 234 -31.87 22.03 9.45
CA GLU A 234 -32.66 23.22 9.73
C GLU A 234 -33.80 23.38 8.71
N LEU A 235 -33.51 23.17 7.43
CA LEU A 235 -34.51 23.16 6.37
C LEU A 235 -35.57 22.06 6.56
N ILE A 236 -35.16 20.86 6.99
CA ILE A 236 -36.09 19.76 7.29
C ILE A 236 -37.02 20.15 8.44
N GLN A 237 -36.50 20.77 9.52
CA GLN A 237 -37.32 21.22 10.65
C GLN A 237 -38.31 22.31 10.26
N ASN A 238 -37.86 23.29 9.48
CA ASN A 238 -38.72 24.36 8.97
C ASN A 238 -39.79 23.80 8.04
N PHE A 239 -39.43 22.85 7.18
CA PHE A 239 -40.37 22.20 6.26
C PHE A 239 -41.40 21.35 7.02
N ALA A 240 -40.99 20.61 8.04
CA ALA A 240 -41.91 19.86 8.90
C ALA A 240 -42.91 20.78 9.62
N SER A 241 -42.44 21.93 10.11
CA SER A 241 -43.30 22.93 10.76
C SER A 241 -44.33 23.50 9.78
N ALA A 242 -43.90 23.83 8.55
CA ALA A 242 -44.80 24.35 7.51
C ALA A 242 -45.84 23.32 7.06
N ILE A 243 -45.48 22.03 7.00
CA ILE A 243 -46.42 20.94 6.68
C ILE A 243 -47.47 20.79 7.78
N GLU A 244 -47.06 20.85 9.05
CA GLU A 244 -48.00 20.75 10.18
C GLU A 244 -48.97 21.95 10.22
N GLU A 245 -48.47 23.16 9.97
CA GLU A 245 -49.30 24.37 9.82
C GLU A 245 -50.30 24.22 8.67
N GLY A 246 -49.83 23.80 7.49
CA GLY A 246 -50.68 23.56 6.32
C GLY A 246 -51.76 22.50 6.58
N ARG A 247 -51.44 21.45 7.32
CA ARG A 247 -52.41 20.41 7.72
C ARG A 247 -53.48 20.97 8.66
N SER A 248 -53.10 21.83 9.60
CA SER A 248 -54.05 22.51 10.49
C SER A 248 -54.99 23.45 9.71
N GLU A 249 -54.45 24.19 8.73
CA GLU A 249 -55.26 25.06 7.88
C GLU A 249 -56.24 24.28 7.00
N LEU A 250 -55.80 23.15 6.41
CA LEU A 250 -56.68 22.26 5.64
C LEU A 250 -57.83 21.69 6.47
N ASN A 251 -57.55 21.25 7.70
CA ASN A 251 -58.59 20.80 8.62
C ASN A 251 -59.62 21.91 8.91
N SER A 252 -59.17 23.15 9.02
CA SER A 252 -60.06 24.31 9.21
C SER A 252 -60.92 24.58 7.97
N ILE A 253 -60.34 24.49 6.77
CA ILE A 253 -61.08 24.63 5.50
C ILE A 253 -62.13 23.52 5.37
N LEU A 254 -61.77 22.28 5.69
CA LEU A 254 -62.67 21.13 5.62
C LEU A 254 -63.88 21.30 6.55
N ASN A 255 -63.67 21.83 7.76
CA ASN A 255 -64.76 22.19 8.67
C ASN A 255 -65.65 23.32 8.11
N ASN A 256 -65.06 24.33 7.47
CA ASN A 256 -65.81 25.42 6.82
C ASN A 256 -66.67 24.89 5.66
N VAL A 257 -66.13 23.99 4.83
CA VAL A 257 -66.87 23.35 3.73
C VAL A 257 -68.06 22.56 4.27
N LYS A 258 -67.88 21.79 5.35
CA LYS A 258 -68.98 21.07 6.03
C LYS A 258 -70.06 22.01 6.56
N SER A 259 -69.67 23.11 7.21
CA SER A 259 -70.63 24.12 7.67
C SER A 259 -71.37 24.78 6.50
N PHE A 260 -70.69 25.01 5.39
CA PHE A 260 -71.29 25.61 4.21
C PHE A 260 -72.31 24.67 3.54
N PHE A 261 -72.03 23.37 3.52
CA PHE A 261 -72.99 22.34 3.07
C PHE A 261 -74.29 22.39 3.89
N LEU A 262 -74.19 22.44 5.23
CA LEU A 262 -75.35 22.56 6.13
C LEU A 262 -76.16 23.84 5.84
N ASN A 263 -75.49 24.97 5.65
CA ASN A 263 -76.15 26.25 5.33
C ASN A 263 -76.93 26.19 4.01
N ILE A 264 -76.39 25.53 2.97
CA ILE A 264 -77.09 25.36 1.68
C ILE A 264 -78.29 24.42 1.83
N GLN A 265 -78.17 23.36 2.64
CA GLN A 265 -79.27 22.46 2.93
C GLN A 265 -80.42 23.19 3.65
N ASP A 266 -80.10 24.01 4.65
CA ASP A 266 -81.09 24.85 5.37
C ASP A 266 -81.73 25.87 4.42
N MET A 267 -80.94 26.51 3.55
CA MET A 267 -81.45 27.44 2.53
C MET A 267 -82.41 26.75 1.55
N THR A 268 -82.13 25.52 1.15
CA THR A 268 -83.00 24.73 0.28
C THR A 268 -84.33 24.42 0.98
N GLN A 269 -84.29 24.02 2.26
CA GLN A 269 -85.50 23.80 3.06
C GLN A 269 -86.33 25.07 3.23
N MET A 270 -85.69 26.20 3.47
CA MET A 270 -86.36 27.50 3.57
C MET A 270 -87.03 27.87 2.25
N THR A 271 -86.35 27.64 1.12
CA THR A 271 -86.86 27.91 -0.23
C THR A 271 -88.08 27.04 -0.56
N MET A 272 -88.07 25.76 -0.16
CA MET A 272 -89.24 24.88 -0.29
C MET A 272 -90.45 25.39 0.51
N LYS A 273 -90.24 25.86 1.75
CA LYS A 273 -91.32 26.47 2.55
C LYS A 273 -91.89 27.72 1.86
N ILE A 274 -91.05 28.54 1.23
CA ILE A 274 -91.50 29.71 0.46
C ILE A 274 -92.34 29.25 -0.75
N ALA A 275 -91.97 28.16 -1.42
CA ALA A 275 -92.75 27.59 -2.52
C ALA A 275 -94.17 27.20 -2.07
N ASP A 276 -94.30 26.55 -0.91
CA ASP A 276 -95.60 26.21 -0.32
C ASP A 276 -96.43 27.46 0.00
N PHE A 277 -95.80 28.50 0.54
CA PHE A 277 -96.46 29.79 0.78
C PHE A 277 -96.97 30.44 -0.52
N ILE A 278 -96.20 30.38 -1.60
CA ILE A 278 -96.59 30.95 -2.91
C ILE A 278 -97.77 30.18 -3.52
N ASN A 279 -97.79 28.85 -3.39
CA ASN A 279 -98.95 28.05 -3.81
C ASN A 279 -100.22 28.48 -3.06
N ASN A 280 -100.14 28.64 -1.74
CA ASN A 280 -101.26 29.13 -0.93
C ASN A 280 -101.70 30.56 -1.33
N LEU A 281 -100.75 31.45 -1.64
CA LEU A 281 -101.06 32.80 -2.12
C LEU A 281 -101.70 32.79 -3.51
N SER A 282 -101.30 31.88 -4.38
CA SER A 282 -101.90 31.68 -5.70
C SER A 282 -103.37 31.26 -5.56
N ASP A 283 -103.66 30.28 -4.72
CA ASP A 283 -105.02 29.83 -4.41
C ASP A 283 -105.89 30.96 -3.83
N LEU A 284 -105.34 31.75 -2.91
CA LEU A 284 -106.02 32.92 -2.37
C LEU A 284 -106.29 33.97 -3.45
N ASN A 285 -105.34 34.21 -4.33
CA ASN A 285 -105.49 35.16 -5.44
C ASN A 285 -106.57 34.70 -6.43
N TYR A 286 -106.67 33.40 -6.74
CA TYR A 286 -107.77 32.84 -7.52
C TYR A 286 -109.13 33.07 -6.87
N LYS A 287 -109.25 32.85 -5.55
CA LYS A 287 -110.49 33.15 -4.81
C LYS A 287 -110.86 34.63 -4.86
N ILE A 288 -109.89 35.54 -4.74
CA ILE A 288 -110.13 36.99 -4.85
C ILE A 288 -110.65 37.34 -6.25
N LYS A 289 -110.06 36.78 -7.30
CA LYS A 289 -110.52 36.95 -8.69
C LYS A 289 -111.97 36.50 -8.87
N ASP A 290 -112.31 35.32 -8.37
CA ASP A 290 -113.65 34.74 -8.47
C ASP A 290 -114.68 35.54 -7.67
N ILE A 291 -114.34 35.99 -6.47
CA ILE A 291 -115.18 36.89 -5.65
C ILE A 291 -115.42 38.20 -6.39
N SER A 292 -114.36 38.81 -6.94
CA SER A 292 -114.46 40.06 -7.68
C SER A 292 -115.36 39.93 -8.92
N GLU A 293 -115.25 38.82 -9.64
CA GLU A 293 -116.12 38.53 -10.80
C GLU A 293 -117.59 38.35 -10.38
N THR A 294 -117.82 37.64 -9.27
CA THR A 294 -119.16 37.46 -8.70
C THR A 294 -119.77 38.78 -8.23
N VAL A 295 -119.00 39.61 -7.51
CA VAL A 295 -119.45 40.92 -7.02
C VAL A 295 -119.76 41.85 -8.19
N SER A 296 -118.95 41.86 -9.25
CA SER A 296 -119.21 42.65 -10.46
C SER A 296 -120.56 42.25 -11.12
N ILE A 297 -120.82 40.94 -11.27
CA ILE A 297 -122.11 40.44 -11.81
C ILE A 297 -123.29 40.83 -10.91
N LEU A 298 -123.15 40.62 -9.59
CA LEU A 298 -124.19 40.99 -8.62
C LEU A 298 -124.49 42.49 -8.66
N SER A 299 -123.45 43.32 -8.80
CA SER A 299 -123.60 44.77 -8.87
C SER A 299 -124.33 45.22 -10.13
N ILE A 300 -123.96 44.66 -11.29
CA ILE A 300 -124.65 44.93 -12.56
C ILE A 300 -126.11 44.49 -12.49
N ASN A 301 -126.39 43.28 -11.96
CA ASN A 301 -127.75 42.78 -11.80
C ASN A 301 -128.56 43.65 -10.84
N SER A 302 -127.95 44.11 -9.74
CA SER A 302 -128.58 45.02 -8.78
C SER A 302 -128.88 46.38 -9.41
N SER A 303 -127.97 46.94 -10.21
CA SER A 303 -128.18 48.19 -10.96
C SER A 303 -129.33 48.06 -11.97
N ILE A 304 -129.39 46.94 -12.69
CA ILE A 304 -130.48 46.63 -13.63
C ILE A 304 -131.82 46.49 -12.90
N GLU A 305 -131.89 45.76 -11.79
CA GLU A 305 -133.15 45.54 -11.08
C GLU A 305 -133.66 46.82 -10.41
N THR A 306 -132.76 47.62 -9.82
CA THR A 306 -133.10 48.91 -9.20
C THR A 306 -133.50 49.98 -10.21
N SER A 307 -133.05 49.87 -11.47
CA SER A 307 -133.55 50.71 -12.57
C SER A 307 -135.04 50.49 -12.89
N LYS A 308 -135.66 49.40 -12.41
CA LYS A 308 -137.07 49.04 -12.65
C LYS A 308 -138.05 49.59 -11.58
N GLU A 309 -137.62 49.89 -10.36
CA GLU A 309 -138.50 50.30 -9.23
C GLU A 309 -138.64 51.82 -9.08
N GLU A 310 -139.80 52.39 -8.70
CA GLU A 310 -140.06 53.86 -8.73
C GLU A 310 -139.42 54.70 -7.60
N ILE A 311 -138.75 54.11 -6.60
CA ILE A 311 -138.26 54.82 -5.41
C ILE A 311 -136.72 54.72 -5.29
N ASP A 312 -136.04 55.86 -5.24
CA ASP A 312 -134.59 56.04 -4.95
C ASP A 312 -133.58 55.39 -5.93
N ARG A 313 -133.91 55.39 -7.24
CA ARG A 313 -133.06 54.83 -8.33
C ARG A 313 -131.64 55.37 -8.38
N GLU A 314 -131.47 56.68 -8.19
CA GLU A 314 -130.17 57.32 -8.38
C GLU A 314 -129.16 56.97 -7.28
N GLY A 315 -129.61 56.83 -6.02
CA GLY A 315 -128.74 56.47 -4.91
C GLY A 315 -128.23 55.03 -5.02
N ILE A 316 -129.14 54.09 -5.32
CA ILE A 316 -128.80 52.66 -5.39
C ILE A 316 -128.01 52.33 -6.67
N SER A 317 -128.33 52.96 -7.81
CA SER A 317 -127.53 52.81 -9.04
C SER A 317 -126.09 53.29 -8.85
N ARG A 318 -125.88 54.44 -8.17
CA ARG A 318 -124.52 54.93 -7.86
C ARG A 318 -123.75 53.96 -6.96
N ILE A 319 -124.41 53.37 -5.96
CA ILE A 319 -123.79 52.35 -5.09
C ILE A 319 -123.39 51.12 -5.91
N ALA A 320 -124.25 50.66 -6.82
CA ALA A 320 -123.95 49.55 -7.70
C ALA A 320 -122.81 49.87 -8.69
N ASP A 321 -122.73 51.09 -9.21
CA ASP A 321 -121.61 51.51 -10.06
C ASP A 321 -120.29 51.53 -9.26
N MET A 322 -120.30 52.05 -8.03
CA MET A 322 -119.14 52.05 -7.12
C MET A 322 -118.69 50.63 -6.74
N ILE A 323 -119.62 49.72 -6.46
CA ILE A 323 -119.30 48.30 -6.16
C ILE A 323 -118.73 47.61 -7.39
N ASN A 324 -119.26 47.90 -8.59
CA ASN A 324 -118.76 47.31 -9.83
C ASN A 324 -117.35 47.83 -10.17
N GLU A 325 -117.09 49.12 -9.96
CA GLU A 325 -115.75 49.71 -10.09
C GLU A 325 -114.76 49.08 -9.10
N LEU A 326 -115.14 48.92 -7.83
CA LEU A 326 -114.32 48.26 -6.82
C LEU A 326 -114.02 46.79 -7.18
N ALA A 327 -115.02 46.07 -7.70
CA ALA A 327 -114.87 44.70 -8.18
C ALA A 327 -113.96 44.61 -9.42
N TYR A 328 -114.06 45.59 -10.33
CA TYR A 328 -113.16 45.70 -11.48
C TYR A 328 -111.71 45.93 -11.05
N ASP A 329 -111.48 46.85 -10.11
CA ASP A 329 -110.16 47.13 -9.56
C ASP A 329 -109.58 45.92 -8.83
N ALA A 330 -110.38 45.22 -8.00
CA ALA A 330 -109.95 43.99 -7.34
C ALA A 330 -109.56 42.89 -8.34
N LYS A 331 -110.32 42.74 -9.44
CA LYS A 331 -109.98 41.82 -10.54
C LYS A 331 -108.67 42.22 -11.24
N LYS A 332 -108.45 43.51 -11.47
CA LYS A 332 -107.23 44.05 -12.06
C LYS A 332 -106.02 43.79 -11.14
N THR A 333 -106.11 44.13 -9.85
CA THR A 333 -105.07 43.87 -8.84
C THR A 333 -104.77 42.38 -8.70
N SER A 334 -105.79 41.51 -8.79
CA SER A 334 -105.58 40.06 -8.76
C SER A 334 -104.80 39.55 -9.98
N ARG A 335 -105.06 40.09 -11.18
CA ARG A 335 -104.27 39.77 -12.39
C ARG A 335 -102.82 40.26 -12.28
N GLU A 336 -102.60 41.42 -11.67
CA GLU A 336 -101.24 41.91 -11.40
C GLU A 336 -100.53 41.03 -10.37
N SER A 337 -101.22 40.62 -9.30
CA SER A 337 -100.72 39.69 -8.29
C SER A 337 -100.36 38.33 -8.88
N GLU A 338 -101.16 37.80 -9.82
CA GLU A 338 -100.87 36.55 -10.54
C GLU A 338 -99.51 36.63 -11.28
N LYS A 339 -99.21 37.76 -11.92
CA LYS A 339 -97.92 37.98 -12.59
C LYS A 339 -96.77 38.01 -11.59
N VAL A 340 -96.94 38.68 -10.45
CA VAL A 340 -95.92 38.74 -9.38
C VAL A 340 -95.66 37.35 -8.80
N LEU A 341 -96.70 36.57 -8.51
CA LEU A 341 -96.56 35.21 -7.97
C LEU A 341 -95.82 34.29 -8.95
N LYS A 342 -96.12 34.35 -10.25
CA LYS A 342 -95.38 33.62 -11.29
C LYS A 342 -93.89 33.99 -11.35
N ASN A 343 -93.57 35.27 -11.19
CA ASN A 343 -92.17 35.72 -11.13
C ASN A 343 -91.45 35.17 -9.89
N ILE A 344 -92.14 35.11 -8.74
CA ILE A 344 -91.58 34.53 -7.52
C ILE A 344 -91.38 33.01 -7.68
N GLU A 345 -92.35 32.30 -8.27
CA GLU A 345 -92.25 30.86 -8.57
C GLU A 345 -91.02 30.55 -9.46
N SER A 346 -90.80 31.35 -10.50
CA SER A 346 -89.61 31.24 -11.35
C SER A 346 -88.31 31.50 -10.57
N SER A 347 -88.32 32.48 -9.65
CA SER A 347 -87.17 32.80 -8.78
C SER A 347 -86.86 31.67 -7.79
N ILE A 348 -87.89 31.02 -7.24
CA ILE A 348 -87.77 29.85 -6.36
C ILE A 348 -87.15 28.68 -7.13
N THR A 349 -87.68 28.37 -8.30
CA THR A 349 -87.15 27.29 -9.16
C THR A 349 -85.67 27.54 -9.48
N SER A 350 -85.32 28.78 -9.83
CA SER A 350 -83.94 29.17 -10.08
C SER A 350 -83.06 29.04 -8.84
N SER A 351 -83.58 29.36 -7.65
CA SER A 351 -82.84 29.26 -6.37
C SER A 351 -82.58 27.81 -5.97
N VAL A 352 -83.53 26.90 -6.20
CA VAL A 352 -83.35 25.45 -5.97
C VAL A 352 -82.29 24.90 -6.92
N LEU A 353 -82.38 25.20 -8.22
CA LEU A 353 -81.38 24.77 -9.21
C LEU A 353 -79.98 25.28 -8.88
N LEU A 354 -79.87 26.54 -8.43
CA LEU A 354 -78.59 27.11 -7.99
C LEU A 354 -78.05 26.36 -6.76
N SER A 355 -78.91 26.06 -5.78
CA SER A 355 -78.52 25.31 -4.58
C SER A 355 -78.01 23.91 -4.92
N GLU A 356 -78.70 23.18 -5.79
CA GLU A 356 -78.25 21.87 -6.28
C GLU A 356 -76.89 21.96 -6.99
N LYS A 357 -76.72 22.96 -7.84
CA LYS A 357 -75.43 23.21 -8.51
C LYS A 357 -74.33 23.49 -7.49
N THR A 358 -74.59 24.32 -6.49
CA THR A 358 -73.63 24.62 -5.41
C THR A 358 -73.29 23.38 -4.58
N LEU A 359 -74.25 22.51 -4.27
CA LEU A 359 -73.98 21.24 -3.59
C LEU A 359 -73.06 20.33 -4.41
N LYS A 360 -73.26 20.27 -5.72
CA LYS A 360 -72.38 19.51 -6.62
C LYS A 360 -70.96 20.10 -6.67
N GLU A 361 -70.84 21.43 -6.74
CA GLU A 361 -69.54 22.11 -6.69
C GLU A 361 -68.81 21.87 -5.36
N LEU A 362 -69.53 21.86 -4.23
CA LEU A 362 -68.96 21.55 -2.92
C LEU A 362 -68.41 20.13 -2.82
N SER A 363 -69.12 19.14 -3.40
CA SER A 363 -68.60 17.76 -3.45
C SER A 363 -67.27 17.68 -4.22
N ASN A 364 -67.11 18.48 -5.28
CA ASN A 364 -65.82 18.55 -5.99
C ASN A 364 -64.72 19.21 -5.13
N VAL A 365 -65.06 20.21 -4.32
CA VAL A 365 -64.13 20.85 -3.37
C VAL A 365 -63.68 19.85 -2.30
N GLU A 366 -64.61 19.07 -1.76
CA GLU A 366 -64.31 18.01 -0.77
C GLU A 366 -63.32 16.98 -1.35
N ASN A 367 -63.58 16.45 -2.55
CA ASN A 367 -62.67 15.53 -3.23
C ASN A 367 -61.28 16.15 -3.50
N SER A 368 -61.24 17.45 -3.76
CA SER A 368 -59.97 18.18 -3.96
C SER A 368 -59.20 18.32 -2.64
N LEU A 369 -59.89 18.55 -1.52
CA LEU A 369 -59.27 18.58 -0.19
C LEU A 369 -58.71 17.22 0.21
N ASP A 370 -59.43 16.13 -0.05
CA ASP A 370 -58.92 14.77 0.19
C ASP A 370 -57.63 14.50 -0.62
N SER A 371 -57.58 14.99 -1.86
CA SER A 371 -56.38 14.88 -2.70
C SER A 371 -55.22 15.70 -2.14
N ILE A 372 -55.49 16.87 -1.56
CA ILE A 372 -54.45 17.67 -0.89
C ILE A 372 -53.97 16.98 0.39
N ASP A 373 -54.86 16.35 1.16
CA ASP A 373 -54.47 15.63 2.39
C ASP A 373 -53.52 14.47 2.07
N GLN A 374 -53.74 13.75 0.96
CA GLN A 374 -52.79 12.73 0.46
C GLN A 374 -51.42 13.33 0.08
N VAL A 375 -51.40 14.53 -0.50
CA VAL A 375 -50.14 15.23 -0.82
C VAL A 375 -49.40 15.61 0.46
N VAL A 376 -50.12 16.09 1.48
CA VAL A 376 -49.56 16.40 2.80
C VAL A 376 -48.96 15.15 3.45
N GLU A 377 -49.66 14.01 3.39
CA GLU A 377 -49.14 12.73 3.89
C GLU A 377 -47.86 12.30 3.14
N SER A 378 -47.82 12.48 1.83
CA SER A 378 -46.61 12.25 1.03
C SER A 378 -45.44 13.15 1.45
N PHE A 379 -45.71 14.42 1.78
CA PHE A 379 -44.66 15.31 2.30
C PHE A 379 -44.13 14.88 3.67
N VAL A 380 -44.97 14.37 4.57
CA VAL A 380 -44.52 13.79 5.84
C VAL A 380 -43.57 12.62 5.59
N ASN A 381 -43.91 11.71 4.69
CA ASN A 381 -43.02 10.59 4.32
C ASN A 381 -41.69 11.07 3.70
N ASN A 382 -41.73 12.14 2.90
CA ASN A 382 -40.53 12.75 2.32
C ASN A 382 -39.64 13.40 3.39
N ILE A 383 -40.22 14.02 4.41
CA ILE A 383 -39.49 14.57 5.57
C ILE A 383 -38.73 13.45 6.30
N ASP A 384 -39.39 12.32 6.57
CA ASP A 384 -38.74 11.18 7.23
C ASP A 384 -37.58 10.63 6.38
N THR A 385 -37.79 10.54 5.06
CA THR A 385 -36.75 10.12 4.11
C THR A 385 -35.57 11.09 4.12
N LEU A 386 -35.81 12.40 4.07
CA LEU A 386 -34.77 13.43 4.14
C LEU A 386 -34.01 13.41 5.47
N SER A 387 -34.71 13.20 6.59
CA SER A 387 -34.11 13.05 7.90
C SER A 387 -33.18 11.84 7.97
N SER A 388 -33.61 10.70 7.44
CA SER A 388 -32.77 9.49 7.35
C SER A 388 -31.55 9.70 6.46
N PHE A 389 -31.71 10.41 5.33
CA PHE A 389 -30.63 10.77 4.41
C PHE A 389 -29.60 11.70 5.07
N SER A 390 -30.06 12.72 5.80
CA SER A 390 -29.19 13.60 6.58
C SER A 390 -28.35 12.80 7.58
N ASN A 391 -28.99 11.95 8.39
CA ASN A 391 -28.31 11.12 9.39
C ASN A 391 -27.30 10.13 8.77
N SER A 392 -27.66 9.49 7.66
CA SER A 392 -26.75 8.61 6.93
C SER A 392 -25.53 9.39 6.42
N THR A 393 -25.75 10.58 5.86
CA THR A 393 -24.67 11.42 5.35
C THR A 393 -23.73 11.91 6.45
N LYS A 394 -24.24 12.26 7.64
CA LYS A 394 -23.39 12.56 8.83
C LYS A 394 -22.48 11.39 9.18
N THR A 395 -23.01 10.18 9.13
CA THR A 395 -22.23 8.96 9.44
C THR A 395 -21.14 8.74 8.40
N LEU A 396 -21.45 8.92 7.11
CA LEU A 396 -20.46 8.83 6.03
C LEU A 396 -19.38 9.90 6.15
N ILE A 397 -19.75 11.15 6.44
CA ILE A 397 -18.80 12.24 6.69
C ILE A 397 -17.83 11.89 7.81
N LYS A 398 -18.32 11.34 8.92
CA LYS A 398 -17.45 10.88 10.01
C LYS A 398 -16.47 9.81 9.54
N GLY A 399 -16.93 8.82 8.77
CA GLY A 399 -16.07 7.80 8.19
C GLY A 399 -15.00 8.36 7.24
N VAL A 400 -15.35 9.38 6.45
CA VAL A 400 -14.39 10.09 5.58
C VAL A 400 -13.35 10.84 6.41
N LEU A 401 -13.75 11.53 7.48
CA LEU A 401 -12.80 12.22 8.37
C LEU A 401 -11.82 11.24 9.03
N ASP A 402 -12.33 10.10 9.51
CA ASP A 402 -11.48 9.05 10.08
C ASP A 402 -10.51 8.49 9.02
N GLY A 403 -10.97 8.30 7.78
CA GLY A 403 -10.13 7.88 6.65
C GLY A 403 -9.05 8.91 6.26
N ILE A 404 -9.38 10.20 6.28
CA ILE A 404 -8.41 11.29 6.07
C ILE A 404 -7.33 11.23 7.16
N LYS A 405 -7.72 11.07 8.42
CA LYS A 405 -6.78 10.95 9.54
C LYS A 405 -5.82 9.77 9.36
N GLN A 406 -6.36 8.59 9.03
CA GLN A 406 -5.54 7.40 8.75
C GLN A 406 -4.58 7.61 7.58
N THR A 407 -5.02 8.35 6.56
CA THR A 407 -4.18 8.68 5.39
C THR A 407 -3.00 9.54 5.83
N PHE A 408 -3.21 10.56 6.66
CA PHE A 408 -2.12 11.38 7.19
C PHE A 408 -1.14 10.57 8.06
N GLU A 409 -1.65 9.72 8.95
CA GLU A 409 -0.81 8.83 9.78
C GLU A 409 0.06 7.91 8.90
N ALA A 410 -0.52 7.30 7.86
CA ALA A 410 0.22 6.45 6.93
C ALA A 410 1.26 7.23 6.10
N LEU A 411 0.94 8.44 5.65
CA LEU A 411 1.88 9.30 4.93
C LEU A 411 3.06 9.72 5.81
N GLU A 412 2.81 9.99 7.10
CA GLU A 412 3.86 10.28 8.08
C GLU A 412 4.75 9.06 8.33
N GLU A 413 4.18 7.86 8.45
CA GLU A 413 4.96 6.62 8.57
C GLU A 413 5.83 6.36 7.34
N ILE A 414 5.28 6.52 6.12
CA ILE A 414 6.05 6.38 4.87
C ILE A 414 7.19 7.39 4.85
N LYS A 415 6.94 8.64 5.23
CA LYS A 415 7.98 9.68 5.31
C LYS A 415 9.12 9.26 6.23
N ASN A 416 8.81 8.80 7.44
CA ASN A 416 9.80 8.37 8.42
C ASN A 416 10.64 7.19 7.89
N ASN A 417 10.00 6.19 7.28
CA ASN A 417 10.68 5.04 6.69
C ASN A 417 11.60 5.42 5.53
N ILE A 418 11.20 6.40 4.71
CA ILE A 418 12.03 6.93 3.61
C ILE A 418 13.23 7.70 4.15
N ASP A 419 13.04 8.52 5.18
CA ASP A 419 14.13 9.24 5.84
C ASP A 419 15.15 8.26 6.44
N GLU A 420 14.71 7.17 7.07
CA GLU A 420 15.58 6.09 7.54
C GLU A 420 16.34 5.39 6.40
N LEU A 421 15.65 5.08 5.29
CA LEU A 421 16.25 4.46 4.11
C LEU A 421 17.37 5.33 3.52
N VAL A 422 17.12 6.63 3.37
CA VAL A 422 18.12 7.60 2.89
C VAL A 422 19.29 7.70 3.85
N ASN A 423 19.03 7.73 5.16
CA ASN A 423 20.09 7.75 6.17
C ASN A 423 20.94 6.47 6.15
N MET A 424 20.35 5.30 5.91
CA MET A 424 21.09 4.05 5.72
C MET A 424 21.94 4.09 4.45
N ALA A 425 21.38 4.58 3.33
CA ALA A 425 22.12 4.69 2.07
C ALA A 425 23.34 5.62 2.20
N LYS A 426 23.19 6.77 2.89
CA LYS A 426 24.29 7.71 3.16
C LYS A 426 25.39 7.15 4.06
N LYS A 427 25.10 6.16 4.91
CA LYS A 427 26.12 5.48 5.74
C LYS A 427 26.99 4.50 4.94
N ILE A 428 26.51 4.07 3.77
CA ILE A 428 27.22 3.13 2.89
C ILE A 428 28.21 3.87 1.97
N GLU A 429 27.93 5.15 1.68
CA GLU A 429 28.84 6.07 1.00
C GLU A 429 30.03 6.48 1.89
#